data_AF-A0A1L7WC46-F1
#
_entry.id   AF-A0A1L7WC46-F1
#
_cell.length_a   1.000
_cell.length_b   1.000
_cell.length_c   1.000
_cell.angle_alpha   90.00
_cell.angle_beta   90.00
_cell.angle_gamma   90.00
#
_symmetry.space_group_name_H-M   'P 1'
#
loop_
_entity.id
_entity.type
_entity.pdbx_description
1 polymer ?
#
loop_
_entity_poly.entity_id
_entity_poly.type
_entity_poly.pdbx_seq_one_letter_code
_entity_poly.pdbx_strand_id
1 'polypeptide(L)'
;MCGKGVDQILRAAQRWAVLTPELNERHLMGNDGRIEIAQAFFTDKMDFDVWGALARPVLPVVQVKEVEKHDDPPAPRSLGALNILSTELVEMVVDAVSDLGESDLVALGLTCQGLWELVVHRVQKSYYKKAAPWTGKKIALQGSWSTSLPDSFNEDSFAQKIVDDYEYRINKHVSRSLFIFMEAEGTAPRSPKTREAALMNGMDEHLPQSRVPRRKWKEMWEQLKCPVLFPLDRDWVLRNLTTKEYVSASFTVGVIRVTKLRLVDALLLKIGWTDMPSWSDENIDISQGDWAGHCFDIVTKDVLASEEGFEAWKDVTHDVALKAGKLRGDHQRHADRW
;
A
#
# COMPACT_ATOMS: atom_id res chain seq x y z
N MET A 1 26.04 -13.77 30.18
CA MET A 1 25.85 -14.67 29.03
C MET A 1 24.63 -15.54 29.31
N CYS A 2 23.61 -15.55 28.45
CA CYS A 2 22.50 -16.49 28.62
C CYS A 2 22.97 -17.92 28.32
N GLY A 3 22.36 -18.91 28.98
CA GLY A 3 22.68 -20.32 28.75
C GLY A 3 22.43 -20.76 27.31
N LYS A 4 23.16 -21.79 26.85
CA LYS A 4 22.87 -22.49 25.60
C LYS A 4 21.39 -22.94 25.59
N GLY A 5 20.66 -22.62 24.53
CA GLY A 5 19.24 -23.00 24.37
C GLY A 5 18.23 -21.95 24.83
N VAL A 6 18.67 -20.82 25.42
CA VAL A 6 17.77 -19.69 25.66
C VAL A 6 17.63 -18.92 24.36
N ASP A 7 16.45 -18.96 23.75
CA ASP A 7 16.13 -18.08 22.62
C ASP A 7 16.11 -16.63 23.12
N GLN A 8 17.20 -15.90 22.88
CA GLN A 8 17.33 -14.50 23.27
C GLN A 8 16.42 -13.57 22.44
N ILE A 9 15.75 -14.10 21.41
CA ILE A 9 14.95 -13.30 20.48
C ILE A 9 13.62 -12.86 21.08
N LEU A 10 13.09 -13.60 22.06
CA LEU A 10 11.93 -13.19 22.86
C LEU A 10 12.22 -11.97 23.78
N ARG A 11 13.45 -11.45 23.80
CA ARG A 11 13.81 -10.26 24.60
C ARG A 11 13.61 -8.93 23.88
N ALA A 12 13.54 -8.93 22.54
CA ALA A 12 13.29 -7.73 21.76
C ALA A 12 11.77 -7.58 21.53
N ALA A 13 11.23 -6.38 21.28
CA ALA A 13 9.82 -6.29 20.90
C ALA A 13 9.54 -7.05 19.60
N GLN A 14 8.40 -7.74 19.52
CA GLN A 14 7.93 -8.35 18.28
C GLN A 14 7.73 -7.27 17.22
N ARG A 15 8.23 -7.52 16.02
CA ARG A 15 8.08 -6.62 14.88
C ARG A 15 7.08 -7.18 13.90
N TRP A 16 6.38 -6.31 13.21
CA TRP A 16 5.28 -6.68 12.33
C TRP A 16 5.49 -6.09 10.94
N ALA A 17 5.19 -6.88 9.92
CA ALA A 17 5.27 -6.45 8.53
C ALA A 17 4.12 -7.07 7.73
N VAL A 18 3.51 -6.28 6.84
CA VAL A 18 2.64 -6.85 5.81
C VAL A 18 3.53 -7.28 4.65
N LEU A 19 3.41 -8.54 4.25
CA LEU A 19 4.27 -9.17 3.26
C LEU A 19 3.45 -9.59 2.04
N THR A 20 4.03 -9.39 0.86
CA THR A 20 3.57 -9.93 -0.41
C THR A 20 4.74 -10.64 -1.10
N PRO A 21 4.97 -11.94 -0.82
CA PRO A 21 6.13 -12.67 -1.33
C PRO A 21 6.22 -12.65 -2.87
N GLU A 22 5.09 -12.82 -3.56
CA GLU A 22 5.01 -12.80 -5.03
C GLU A 22 5.64 -11.55 -5.69
N LEU A 23 5.60 -10.41 -4.99
CA LEU A 23 6.14 -9.14 -5.48
C LEU A 23 7.50 -8.81 -4.89
N ASN A 24 8.00 -9.59 -3.93
CA ASN A 24 9.13 -9.20 -3.08
C ASN A 24 8.92 -7.81 -2.44
N GLU A 25 7.68 -7.53 -2.03
CA GLU A 25 7.29 -6.26 -1.40
C GLU A 25 6.86 -6.45 0.06
N ARG A 26 7.19 -5.45 0.89
CA ARG A 26 6.84 -5.41 2.31
C ARG A 26 6.41 -4.03 2.76
N HIS A 27 5.59 -3.97 3.80
CA HIS A 27 5.36 -2.76 4.58
C HIS A 27 5.65 -3.03 6.06
N LEU A 28 6.65 -2.35 6.62
CA LEU A 28 6.99 -2.43 8.04
C LEU A 28 6.03 -1.59 8.87
N MET A 29 5.50 -2.15 9.95
CA MET A 29 4.56 -1.45 10.83
C MET A 29 5.30 -0.55 11.81
N GLY A 30 5.27 0.76 11.57
CA GLY A 30 5.92 1.78 12.41
C GLY A 30 7.35 2.12 12.02
N ASN A 31 7.88 3.19 12.61
CA ASN A 31 9.17 3.79 12.20
C ASN A 31 10.37 2.83 12.27
N ASP A 32 10.33 1.82 13.14
CA ASP A 32 11.36 0.77 13.27
C ASP A 32 10.77 -0.65 13.24
N GLY A 33 9.49 -0.80 12.88
CA GLY A 33 8.77 -2.07 12.99
C GLY A 33 8.31 -2.41 14.41
N ARG A 34 8.63 -1.60 15.44
CA ARG A 34 8.23 -1.83 16.83
C ARG A 34 6.99 -1.02 17.15
N ILE A 35 5.84 -1.60 16.86
CA ILE A 35 4.57 -1.11 17.38
C ILE A 35 3.90 -2.27 18.10
N GLU A 36 3.44 -2.01 19.33
CA GLU A 36 2.43 -2.88 19.94
C GLU A 36 1.20 -2.88 19.04
N ILE A 37 0.91 -4.00 18.42
CA ILE A 37 -0.06 -4.06 17.34
C ILE A 37 -1.45 -3.58 17.79
N ALA A 38 -1.81 -3.77 19.07
CA ALA A 38 -3.00 -3.18 19.70
C ALA A 38 -3.06 -1.65 19.58
N GLN A 39 -1.91 -0.97 19.67
CA GLN A 39 -1.80 0.49 19.52
C GLN A 39 -1.75 0.90 18.04
N ALA A 40 -1.31 0.02 17.13
CA ALA A 40 -1.34 0.27 15.69
C ALA A 40 -2.78 0.32 15.17
N PHE A 41 -3.60 -0.64 15.62
CA PHE A 41 -5.01 -0.70 15.28
C PHE A 41 -5.75 0.53 15.78
N PHE A 42 -6.67 1.04 14.95
CA PHE A 42 -7.57 2.14 15.33
C PHE A 42 -6.90 3.50 15.59
N THR A 43 -5.63 3.68 15.21
CA THR A 43 -4.96 4.99 15.26
C THR A 43 -4.67 5.53 13.87
N ASP A 44 -4.68 6.86 13.76
CA ASP A 44 -4.30 7.58 12.53
C ASP A 44 -2.79 7.49 12.24
N LYS A 45 -2.00 6.93 13.17
CA LYS A 45 -0.55 6.74 13.04
C LYS A 45 -0.18 5.53 12.18
N MET A 46 -1.17 4.77 11.70
CA MET A 46 -0.94 3.62 10.83
C MET A 46 -0.62 4.11 9.41
N ASP A 47 0.64 3.95 8.98
CA ASP A 47 1.14 4.46 7.68
C ASP A 47 1.04 3.44 6.53
N PHE A 48 0.32 2.33 6.75
CA PHE A 48 0.05 1.38 5.68
C PHE A 48 -0.99 1.95 4.72
N ASP A 49 -0.54 2.38 3.53
CA ASP A 49 -1.39 2.88 2.44
C ASP A 49 -2.18 1.75 1.77
N VAL A 50 -3.12 1.16 2.51
CA VAL A 50 -3.98 0.07 2.05
C VAL A 50 -4.75 0.47 0.78
N TRP A 51 -5.12 1.76 0.68
CA TRP A 51 -5.84 2.29 -0.45
C TRP A 51 -4.97 2.29 -1.70
N GLY A 52 -3.76 2.85 -1.61
CA GLY A 52 -2.81 2.78 -2.72
C GLY A 52 -2.42 1.35 -3.11
N ALA A 53 -2.38 0.42 -2.13
CA ALA A 53 -1.97 -0.97 -2.33
C ALA A 53 -3.07 -1.87 -2.92
N LEU A 54 -4.33 -1.70 -2.54
CA LEU A 54 -5.43 -2.63 -2.86
C LEU A 54 -6.64 -1.99 -3.56
N ALA A 55 -6.81 -0.67 -3.51
CA ALA A 55 -8.00 -0.03 -4.06
C ALA A 55 -7.91 0.17 -5.57
N ARG A 56 -8.84 -0.44 -6.29
CA ARG A 56 -8.97 -0.27 -7.73
C ARG A 56 -9.50 1.14 -8.01
N PRO A 57 -8.89 1.89 -8.95
CA PRO A 57 -9.33 3.23 -9.28
C PRO A 57 -10.72 3.19 -9.92
N VAL A 58 -11.56 4.18 -9.59
CA VAL A 58 -12.93 4.28 -10.11
C VAL A 58 -12.94 5.11 -11.38
N LEU A 59 -13.38 4.55 -12.50
CA LEU A 59 -13.53 5.28 -13.77
C LEU A 59 -14.98 5.78 -13.98
N PRO A 60 -15.21 6.93 -14.62
CA PRO A 60 -14.21 7.93 -15.01
C PRO A 60 -13.78 8.76 -13.79
N VAL A 61 -12.47 9.02 -13.71
CA VAL A 61 -11.92 9.92 -12.69
C VAL A 61 -12.27 11.35 -13.09
N VAL A 62 -12.65 12.18 -12.12
CA VAL A 62 -12.80 13.62 -12.35
C VAL A 62 -11.47 14.10 -12.93
N GLN A 63 -11.48 14.47 -14.21
CA GLN A 63 -10.28 15.01 -14.86
C GLN A 63 -9.86 16.23 -14.04
N VAL A 64 -8.56 16.29 -13.71
CA VAL A 64 -7.94 17.54 -13.24
C VAL A 64 -8.40 18.61 -14.21
N LYS A 65 -9.09 19.65 -13.71
CA LYS A 65 -9.63 20.74 -14.51
C LYS A 65 -8.60 21.09 -15.59
N GLU A 66 -9.01 21.04 -16.87
CA GLU A 66 -8.20 21.63 -17.93
C GLU A 66 -7.76 23.00 -17.43
N VAL A 67 -6.45 23.23 -17.42
CA VAL A 67 -5.84 24.50 -17.01
C VAL A 67 -6.67 25.60 -17.66
N GLU A 68 -7.22 26.51 -16.86
CA GLU A 68 -7.97 27.66 -17.36
C GLU A 68 -7.14 28.27 -18.49
N LYS A 69 -7.72 28.30 -19.69
CA LYS A 69 -7.05 28.84 -20.89
C LYS A 69 -6.58 30.24 -20.55
N HIS A 70 -5.28 30.38 -20.29
CA HIS A 70 -4.66 31.68 -20.16
C HIS A 70 -4.86 32.40 -21.51
N ASP A 71 -5.20 33.69 -21.47
CA ASP A 71 -5.34 34.55 -22.67
C ASP A 71 -4.02 34.71 -23.47
N ASP A 72 -2.94 34.08 -23.02
CA ASP A 72 -1.68 34.02 -23.76
C ASP A 72 -1.84 33.07 -24.96
N PRO A 73 -1.46 33.48 -26.18
CA PRO A 73 -1.46 32.58 -27.33
C PRO A 73 -0.62 31.33 -27.01
N PRO A 74 -1.08 30.12 -27.39
CA PRO A 74 -0.37 28.90 -27.05
C PRO A 74 1.04 29.00 -27.62
N ALA A 75 2.03 29.09 -26.73
CA ALA A 75 3.43 28.98 -27.13
C ALA A 75 3.57 27.69 -27.94
N PRO A 76 4.28 27.71 -29.09
CA PRO A 76 4.44 26.52 -29.89
C PRO A 76 5.01 25.40 -29.01
N ARG A 77 4.35 24.23 -29.02
CA ARG A 77 4.73 23.00 -28.31
C ARG A 77 6.05 22.46 -28.85
N SER A 78 7.13 23.18 -28.61
CA SER A 78 8.45 22.80 -29.07
C SER A 78 9.05 21.79 -28.10
N LEU A 79 9.34 20.59 -28.61
CA LEU A 79 10.16 19.57 -27.95
C LEU A 79 11.67 19.85 -28.12
N GLY A 80 12.05 21.05 -28.60
CA GLY A 80 13.42 21.40 -28.90
C GLY A 80 14.00 20.52 -30.02
N ALA A 81 15.19 19.95 -29.79
CA ALA A 81 15.85 19.05 -30.73
C ALA A 81 15.09 17.73 -30.95
N LEU A 82 14.21 17.34 -30.01
CA LEU A 82 13.40 16.12 -30.12
C LEU A 82 12.20 16.28 -31.07
N ASN A 83 11.91 17.50 -31.55
CA ASN A 83 10.88 17.72 -32.59
C ASN A 83 11.17 16.96 -33.90
N ILE A 84 12.42 16.53 -34.11
CA ILE A 84 12.84 15.76 -35.29
C ILE A 84 12.43 14.28 -35.16
N LEU A 85 12.21 13.80 -33.93
CA LEU A 85 11.83 12.42 -33.66
C LEU A 85 10.32 12.22 -33.80
N SER A 86 9.92 11.00 -34.14
CA SER A 86 8.50 10.63 -34.09
C SER A 86 8.02 10.53 -32.64
N THR A 87 6.71 10.65 -32.43
CA THR A 87 6.09 10.59 -31.09
C THR A 87 6.46 9.30 -30.36
N GLU A 88 6.53 8.17 -31.06
CA GLU A 88 6.86 6.86 -30.48
C GLU A 88 8.29 6.83 -29.93
N LEU A 89 9.25 7.45 -30.63
CA LEU A 89 10.63 7.54 -30.15
C LEU A 89 10.75 8.45 -28.94
N VAL A 90 9.99 9.55 -28.91
CA VAL A 90 9.94 10.45 -27.74
C VAL A 90 9.33 9.72 -26.55
N GLU A 91 8.25 8.95 -26.75
CA GLU A 91 7.65 8.12 -25.70
C GLU A 91 8.62 7.06 -25.18
N MET A 92 9.40 6.41 -26.05
CA MET A 92 10.45 5.48 -25.64
C MET A 92 11.53 6.14 -24.78
N VAL A 93 11.94 7.36 -25.10
CA VAL A 93 12.92 8.12 -24.30
C VAL A 93 12.35 8.45 -22.92
N VAL A 94 11.10 8.93 -22.88
CA VAL A 94 10.41 9.22 -21.62
C VAL A 94 10.26 7.96 -20.77
N ASP A 95 9.97 6.82 -21.38
CA ASP A 95 9.84 5.54 -20.69
C ASP A 95 11.19 5.07 -20.12
N ALA A 96 12.27 5.17 -20.90
CA ALA A 96 13.61 4.86 -20.41
C ALA A 96 14.05 5.75 -19.24
N VAL A 97 13.70 7.04 -19.26
CA VAL A 97 13.98 7.96 -18.13
C VAL A 97 13.09 7.66 -16.93
N SER A 98 11.83 7.29 -17.15
CA SER A 98 10.93 6.88 -16.06
C SER A 98 11.42 5.65 -15.30
N ASP A 99 12.26 4.81 -15.91
CA ASP A 99 12.87 3.65 -15.26
C ASP A 99 14.08 4.04 -14.39
N LEU A 100 14.71 5.20 -14.64
CA LEU A 100 15.79 5.74 -13.82
C LEU A 100 15.26 6.33 -12.49
N GLY A 101 14.13 7.03 -12.54
CA GLY A 101 13.44 7.51 -11.35
C GLY A 101 12.47 8.67 -11.60
N GLU A 102 11.61 8.94 -10.62
CA GLU A 102 10.66 10.05 -10.67
C GLU A 102 11.36 11.42 -10.70
N SER A 103 12.52 11.58 -10.05
CA SER A 103 13.30 12.83 -10.06
C SER A 103 13.85 13.15 -11.45
N ASP A 104 14.43 12.15 -12.13
CA ASP A 104 14.94 12.31 -13.50
C ASP A 104 13.83 12.63 -14.50
N LEU A 105 12.65 12.03 -14.31
CA LEU A 105 11.48 12.31 -15.13
C LEU A 105 11.02 13.77 -14.99
N VAL A 106 11.05 14.32 -13.77
CA VAL A 106 10.77 15.74 -13.53
C VAL A 106 11.82 16.61 -14.22
N ALA A 107 13.11 16.31 -14.02
CA ALA A 107 14.19 17.06 -14.66
C ALA A 107 14.02 17.12 -16.18
N LEU A 108 13.68 16.00 -16.82
CA LEU A 108 13.40 15.93 -18.26
C LEU A 108 12.22 16.85 -18.65
N GLY A 109 11.11 16.78 -17.92
CA GLY A 109 9.94 17.60 -18.17
C GLY A 109 10.23 19.10 -18.08
N LEU A 110 11.08 19.51 -17.13
CA LEU A 110 11.43 20.92 -16.92
C LEU A 110 12.30 21.54 -18.03
N THR A 111 12.81 20.74 -18.97
CA THR A 111 13.66 21.23 -20.06
C THR A 111 12.89 22.02 -21.12
N CYS A 112 11.64 21.63 -21.41
CA CYS A 112 10.77 22.35 -22.35
C CYS A 112 9.28 22.04 -22.11
N GLN A 113 8.40 22.95 -22.56
CA GLN A 113 6.96 22.82 -22.35
C GLN A 113 6.37 21.54 -22.97
N GLY A 114 6.83 21.14 -24.17
CA GLY A 114 6.31 19.94 -24.82
C GLY A 114 6.64 18.65 -24.04
N LEU A 115 7.85 18.56 -23.47
CA LEU A 115 8.23 17.42 -22.63
C LEU A 115 7.49 17.44 -21.30
N TRP A 116 7.27 18.62 -20.72
CA TRP A 116 6.46 18.76 -19.52
C TRP A 116 5.04 18.19 -19.70
N GLU A 117 4.35 18.56 -20.79
CA GLU A 117 3.02 18.04 -21.10
C GLU A 117 3.01 16.51 -21.25
N LEU A 118 4.04 15.94 -21.89
CA LEU A 118 4.20 14.49 -22.02
C LEU A 118 4.47 13.81 -20.67
N VAL A 119 5.33 14.40 -19.83
CA VAL A 119 5.64 13.91 -18.48
C VAL A 119 4.39 13.92 -17.61
N VAL A 120 3.64 15.02 -17.58
CA VAL A 120 2.38 15.13 -16.81
C VAL A 120 1.40 14.04 -17.26
N HIS A 121 1.17 13.90 -18.56
CA HIS A 121 0.26 12.88 -19.09
C HIS A 121 0.74 11.47 -18.74
N ARG A 122 2.04 11.20 -18.82
CA ARG A 122 2.64 9.91 -18.46
C ARG A 122 2.49 9.61 -16.97
N VAL A 123 2.77 10.58 -16.11
CA VAL A 123 2.62 10.48 -14.65
C VAL A 123 1.17 10.15 -14.29
N GLN A 124 0.22 10.93 -14.82
CA GLN A 124 -1.21 10.71 -14.60
C GLN A 124 -1.64 9.31 -15.08
N LYS A 125 -1.25 8.90 -16.29
CA LYS A 125 -1.49 7.54 -16.80
C LYS A 125 -0.86 6.46 -15.93
N SER A 126 0.32 6.73 -15.36
CA SER A 126 1.03 5.80 -14.49
C SER A 126 0.30 5.58 -13.17
N TYR A 127 -0.34 6.61 -12.59
CA TYR A 127 -1.14 6.47 -11.38
C TYR A 127 -2.25 5.44 -11.56
N TYR A 128 -2.94 5.45 -12.71
CA TYR A 128 -3.99 4.48 -13.00
C TYR A 128 -3.45 3.07 -13.24
N LYS A 129 -2.42 2.95 -14.09
CA LYS A 129 -1.85 1.65 -14.46
C LYS A 129 -1.18 0.92 -13.30
N LYS A 130 -0.62 1.68 -12.35
CA LYS A 130 0.12 1.17 -11.20
C LYS A 130 -0.67 1.29 -9.89
N ALA A 131 -1.95 1.66 -9.95
CA ALA A 131 -2.81 1.61 -8.78
C ALA A 131 -3.06 0.16 -8.36
N ALA A 132 -3.21 -0.05 -7.05
CA ALA A 132 -3.53 -1.35 -6.47
C ALA A 132 -2.54 -2.48 -6.81
N PRO A 133 -1.21 -2.27 -6.66
CA PRO A 133 -0.22 -3.28 -7.05
C PRO A 133 -0.39 -4.63 -6.33
N TRP A 134 -1.02 -4.64 -5.15
CA TRP A 134 -1.24 -5.85 -4.36
C TRP A 134 -2.59 -6.51 -4.62
N THR A 135 -3.42 -5.95 -5.51
CA THR A 135 -4.70 -6.57 -5.87
C THR A 135 -4.49 -7.97 -6.43
N GLY A 136 -5.22 -8.95 -5.87
CA GLY A 136 -5.12 -10.34 -6.28
C GLY A 136 -3.87 -11.06 -5.80
N LYS A 137 -3.00 -10.41 -5.03
CA LYS A 137 -1.77 -11.00 -4.49
C LYS A 137 -2.00 -11.58 -3.10
N LYS A 138 -1.32 -12.68 -2.79
CA LYS A 138 -1.36 -13.28 -1.45
C LYS A 138 -0.66 -12.35 -0.46
N ILE A 139 -1.37 -11.90 0.58
CA ILE A 139 -0.82 -10.99 1.60
C ILE A 139 -1.04 -11.52 3.02
N ALA A 140 -0.09 -11.26 3.91
CA ALA A 140 -0.20 -11.59 5.34
C ALA A 140 0.49 -10.53 6.20
N LEU A 141 -0.07 -10.25 7.38
CA LEU A 141 0.59 -9.45 8.42
C LEU A 141 1.39 -10.40 9.32
N GLN A 142 2.69 -10.51 9.07
CA GLN A 142 3.54 -11.50 9.72
C GLN A 142 4.34 -10.89 10.88
N GLY A 143 4.38 -11.62 11.99
CA GLY A 143 5.23 -11.32 13.14
C GLY A 143 6.66 -11.83 12.97
N SER A 144 7.65 -11.07 13.43
CA SER A 144 9.09 -11.42 13.36
C SER A 144 9.47 -12.66 14.16
N TRP A 145 8.62 -13.07 15.09
CA TRP A 145 8.79 -14.24 15.94
C TRP A 145 8.12 -15.49 15.40
N SER A 146 7.31 -15.37 14.35
CA SER A 146 6.61 -16.51 13.77
C SER A 146 7.61 -17.60 13.37
N THR A 147 7.23 -18.86 13.60
CA THR A 147 7.97 -20.06 13.20
C THR A 147 7.30 -20.85 12.07
N SER A 148 6.05 -20.52 11.79
CA SER A 148 5.24 -21.02 10.67
C SER A 148 4.80 -19.91 9.72
N LEU A 149 4.54 -20.28 8.47
CA LEU A 149 3.93 -19.43 7.44
C LEU A 149 2.45 -19.79 7.28
N PRO A 150 1.61 -18.86 6.78
CA PRO A 150 0.30 -19.20 6.27
C PRO A 150 0.39 -20.29 5.19
N ASP A 151 -0.60 -21.18 5.13
CA ASP A 151 -0.57 -22.33 4.21
C ASP A 151 -0.35 -21.91 2.75
N SER A 152 -0.99 -20.83 2.32
CA SER A 152 -0.87 -20.32 0.95
C SER A 152 0.53 -19.78 0.61
N PHE A 153 1.32 -19.38 1.61
CA PHE A 153 2.72 -18.98 1.43
C PHE A 153 3.65 -20.20 1.38
N ASN A 154 3.29 -21.31 2.03
CA ASN A 154 4.05 -22.56 1.90
C ASN A 154 3.99 -23.12 0.47
N GLU A 155 2.94 -22.82 -0.28
CA GLU A 155 2.81 -23.18 -1.70
C GLU A 155 3.56 -22.23 -2.64
N ASP A 156 4.05 -21.08 -2.14
CA ASP A 156 4.71 -20.08 -2.97
C ASP A 156 6.17 -20.46 -3.24
N SER A 157 6.50 -20.68 -4.51
CA SER A 157 7.85 -21.11 -4.92
C SER A 157 8.95 -20.11 -4.57
N PHE A 158 8.63 -18.81 -4.54
CA PHE A 158 9.60 -17.77 -4.20
C PHE A 158 9.84 -17.72 -2.69
N ALA A 159 8.78 -17.81 -1.89
CA ALA A 159 8.87 -17.92 -0.45
C ALA A 159 9.70 -19.15 -0.04
N GLN A 160 9.46 -20.31 -0.66
CA GLN A 160 10.25 -21.52 -0.42
C GLN A 160 11.71 -21.37 -0.84
N LYS A 161 11.98 -20.76 -2.00
CA LYS A 161 13.35 -20.52 -2.46
C LYS A 161 14.13 -19.63 -1.50
N ILE A 162 13.53 -18.54 -0.99
CA ILE A 162 14.17 -17.67 0.00
C ILE A 162 14.55 -18.47 1.25
N VAL A 163 13.64 -19.34 1.69
CA VAL A 163 13.85 -20.17 2.87
C VAL A 163 15.01 -21.15 2.68
N ASP A 164 15.11 -21.75 1.50
CA ASP A 164 16.15 -22.73 1.16
C ASP A 164 17.53 -22.08 0.93
N ASP A 165 17.58 -20.89 0.32
CA ASP A 165 18.81 -20.18 -0.04
C ASP A 165 19.46 -19.45 1.16
N TYR A 166 18.69 -19.05 2.18
CA TYR A 166 19.23 -18.27 3.29
C TYR A 166 20.09 -19.15 4.22
N GLU A 167 21.41 -18.99 4.12
CA GLU A 167 22.50 -19.73 4.79
C GLU A 167 22.52 -19.68 6.34
N TYR A 168 21.41 -19.40 7.01
CA TYR A 168 21.34 -19.40 8.47
C TYR A 168 21.12 -20.81 9.03
N ARG A 169 22.19 -21.61 9.02
CA ARG A 169 22.27 -22.99 9.57
C ARG A 169 22.01 -23.12 11.09
N ILE A 170 21.45 -22.12 11.76
CA ILE A 170 21.29 -22.09 13.22
C ILE A 170 19.82 -22.06 13.67
N ASN A 171 18.84 -21.73 12.83
CA ASN A 171 17.42 -21.85 13.20
C ASN A 171 16.54 -22.19 11.98
N LYS A 172 15.99 -23.41 11.93
CA LYS A 172 15.20 -24.00 10.83
C LYS A 172 13.77 -23.41 10.68
N HIS A 173 13.53 -22.17 11.07
CA HIS A 173 12.17 -21.61 11.04
C HIS A 173 11.94 -20.87 9.72
N VAL A 174 11.31 -21.58 8.77
CA VAL A 174 10.93 -21.15 7.42
C VAL A 174 10.39 -19.70 7.41
N SER A 175 9.39 -19.41 8.22
CA SER A 175 8.76 -18.09 8.24
C SER A 175 9.66 -16.98 8.72
N ARG A 176 10.57 -17.28 9.63
CA ARG A 176 11.52 -16.33 10.17
C ARG A 176 12.58 -15.94 9.16
N SER A 177 13.08 -16.89 8.38
CA SER A 177 13.98 -16.61 7.26
C SER A 177 13.30 -15.71 6.24
N LEU A 178 12.04 -16.00 5.89
CA LEU A 178 11.27 -15.14 5.00
C LEU A 178 11.11 -13.74 5.58
N PHE A 179 10.74 -13.60 6.86
CA PHE A 179 10.59 -12.29 7.49
C PHE A 179 11.90 -11.50 7.44
N ILE A 180 13.02 -12.09 7.87
CA ILE A 180 14.33 -11.43 7.91
C ILE A 180 14.79 -11.04 6.50
N PHE A 181 14.67 -11.95 5.53
CA PHE A 181 14.99 -11.66 4.14
C PHE A 181 14.12 -10.51 3.62
N MET A 182 12.80 -10.63 3.80
CA MET A 182 11.87 -9.62 3.36
C MET A 182 12.13 -8.29 4.05
N GLU A 183 12.68 -8.28 5.27
CA GLU A 183 13.11 -7.10 6.05
C GLU A 183 14.47 -6.52 5.63
N ALA A 184 15.35 -7.31 5.02
CA ALA A 184 16.60 -6.82 4.45
C ALA A 184 16.39 -6.31 3.01
N GLU A 185 15.75 -7.14 2.18
CA GLU A 185 15.74 -7.02 0.72
C GLU A 185 14.38 -6.63 0.12
N GLY A 186 13.30 -6.83 0.86
CA GLY A 186 11.95 -6.52 0.37
C GLY A 186 11.75 -5.01 0.15
N THR A 187 11.12 -4.65 -0.96
CA THR A 187 10.90 -3.23 -1.31
C THR A 187 9.58 -2.71 -0.73
N ALA A 188 9.52 -1.41 -0.43
CA ALA A 188 8.26 -0.79 -0.03
C ALA A 188 7.29 -0.73 -1.22
N PRO A 189 5.98 -0.90 -1.01
CA PRO A 189 5.01 -0.79 -2.10
C PRO A 189 5.10 0.59 -2.75
N ARG A 190 5.21 0.61 -4.08
CA ARG A 190 5.21 1.85 -4.88
C ARG A 190 3.79 2.38 -5.06
N SER A 191 3.16 2.75 -3.95
CA SER A 191 1.82 3.31 -3.95
C SER A 191 1.77 4.67 -4.69
N PRO A 192 0.59 5.13 -5.12
CA PRO A 192 0.43 6.46 -5.69
C PRO A 192 0.99 7.57 -4.78
N LYS A 193 0.83 7.44 -3.46
CA LYS A 193 1.33 8.40 -2.46
C LYS A 193 2.86 8.47 -2.45
N THR A 194 3.55 7.33 -2.47
CA THR A 194 5.03 7.31 -2.47
C THR A 194 5.60 7.83 -3.79
N ARG A 195 4.94 7.54 -4.91
CA ARG A 195 5.30 8.08 -6.24
C ARG A 195 5.11 9.59 -6.31
N GLU A 196 4.00 10.10 -5.81
CA GLU A 196 3.76 11.54 -5.70
C GLU A 196 4.85 12.21 -4.87
N ALA A 197 5.16 11.68 -3.68
CA ALA A 197 6.23 12.24 -2.85
C ALA A 197 7.59 12.27 -3.57
N ALA A 198 7.93 11.23 -4.33
CA ALA A 198 9.17 11.20 -5.12
C ALA A 198 9.19 12.26 -6.24
N LEU A 199 8.07 12.46 -6.94
CA LEU A 199 7.91 13.52 -7.93
C LEU A 199 8.03 14.92 -7.30
N MET A 200 7.41 15.12 -6.13
CA MET A 200 7.49 16.39 -5.40
C MET A 200 8.92 16.69 -4.94
N ASN A 201 9.65 15.69 -4.45
CA ASN A 201 11.07 15.85 -4.12
C ASN A 201 11.90 16.24 -5.36
N GLY A 202 11.64 15.61 -6.52
CA GLY A 202 12.28 16.00 -7.78
C GLY A 202 11.94 17.43 -8.22
N MET A 203 10.72 17.89 -7.97
CA MET A 203 10.34 19.28 -8.20
C MET A 203 11.11 20.22 -7.28
N ASP A 204 11.22 19.93 -5.99
CA ASP A 204 12.00 20.75 -5.06
C ASP A 204 13.49 20.83 -5.46
N GLU A 205 14.04 19.74 -6.00
CA GLU A 205 15.43 19.64 -6.44
C GLU A 205 15.72 20.44 -7.72
N HIS A 206 14.90 20.25 -8.76
CA HIS A 206 15.21 20.70 -10.13
C HIS A 206 14.56 22.04 -10.51
N LEU A 207 13.40 22.36 -9.93
CA LEU A 207 12.65 23.56 -10.28
C LEU A 207 13.42 24.86 -10.00
N PRO A 208 14.18 25.01 -8.88
CA PRO A 208 15.00 26.19 -8.62
C PRO A 208 16.13 26.40 -9.64
N GLN A 209 16.60 25.33 -10.27
CA GLN A 209 17.69 25.35 -11.27
C GLN A 209 17.15 25.53 -12.70
N SER A 210 15.85 25.33 -12.89
CA SER A 210 15.18 25.47 -14.18
C SER A 210 15.05 26.94 -14.60
N ARG A 211 14.75 27.16 -15.89
CA ARG A 211 14.40 28.50 -16.42
C ARG A 211 12.93 28.85 -16.23
N VAL A 212 12.16 28.05 -15.48
CA VAL A 212 10.72 28.24 -15.32
C VAL A 212 10.43 29.39 -14.34
N PRO A 213 9.60 30.38 -14.71
CA PRO A 213 9.23 31.46 -13.80
C PRO A 213 8.54 30.96 -12.53
N ARG A 214 8.92 31.50 -11.36
CA ARG A 214 8.34 31.14 -10.05
C ARG A 214 6.83 31.19 -9.98
N ARG A 215 6.19 32.11 -10.71
CA ARG A 215 4.72 32.22 -10.78
C ARG A 215 4.03 30.96 -11.30
N LYS A 216 4.71 30.14 -12.11
CA LYS A 216 4.17 28.90 -12.68
C LYS A 216 4.41 27.68 -11.79
N TRP A 217 5.26 27.78 -10.78
CA TRP A 217 5.65 26.64 -9.96
C TRP A 217 4.43 25.97 -9.34
N LYS A 218 3.56 26.74 -8.68
CA LYS A 218 2.34 26.21 -8.06
C LYS A 218 1.48 25.40 -9.04
N GLU A 219 1.28 25.89 -10.26
CA GLU A 219 0.50 25.20 -11.30
C GLU A 219 1.13 23.86 -11.67
N MET A 220 2.45 23.83 -11.88
CA MET A 220 3.17 22.62 -12.23
C MET A 220 3.12 21.56 -11.12
N TRP A 221 3.21 22.00 -9.86
CA TRP A 221 3.00 21.13 -8.71
C TRP A 221 1.63 20.48 -8.73
N GLU A 222 0.56 21.25 -8.97
CA GLU A 222 -0.81 20.71 -9.07
C GLU A 222 -0.98 19.72 -10.22
N GLN A 223 -0.29 19.92 -11.35
CA GLN A 223 -0.38 19.02 -12.52
C GLN A 223 0.22 17.63 -12.27
N LEU A 224 1.22 17.51 -11.38
CA LEU A 224 1.84 16.24 -11.00
C LEU A 224 1.15 15.53 -9.82
N LYS A 225 0.24 16.20 -9.11
CA LYS A 225 -0.47 15.56 -7.99
C LYS A 225 -1.24 14.34 -8.45
N CYS A 226 -1.34 13.36 -7.55
CA CYS A 226 -2.17 12.20 -7.78
C CYS A 226 -3.63 12.66 -7.97
N PRO A 227 -4.30 12.29 -9.09
CA PRO A 227 -5.72 12.59 -9.24
C PRO A 227 -6.52 11.86 -8.15
N VAL A 228 -7.76 12.28 -7.93
CA VAL A 228 -8.63 11.61 -6.93
C VAL A 228 -9.01 10.22 -7.45
N LEU A 229 -8.15 9.22 -7.19
CA LEU A 229 -8.36 7.83 -7.59
C LEU A 229 -9.50 7.18 -6.79
N PHE A 230 -9.69 7.64 -5.56
CA PHE A 230 -10.55 7.03 -4.55
C PHE A 230 -11.58 8.06 -4.05
N PRO A 231 -12.69 8.26 -4.78
CA PRO A 231 -13.76 9.16 -4.36
C PRO A 231 -14.31 8.82 -2.96
N LEU A 232 -14.40 9.82 -2.08
CA LEU A 232 -14.88 9.69 -0.69
C LEU A 232 -16.41 9.62 -0.59
N ASP A 233 -17.13 10.00 -1.65
CA ASP A 233 -18.58 10.02 -1.74
C ASP A 233 -19.18 8.66 -2.14
N ARG A 234 -18.36 7.62 -2.26
CA ARG A 234 -18.78 6.27 -2.61
C ARG A 234 -18.67 5.30 -1.45
N ASP A 235 -19.56 4.32 -1.44
CA ASP A 235 -19.48 3.18 -0.54
C ASP A 235 -18.43 2.18 -1.03
N TRP A 236 -17.38 1.99 -0.24
CA TRP A 236 -16.29 1.06 -0.54
C TRP A 236 -16.45 -0.26 0.21
N VAL A 237 -15.90 -1.32 -0.36
CA VAL A 237 -15.81 -2.66 0.21
C VAL A 237 -14.40 -3.21 0.05
N LEU A 238 -13.93 -3.92 1.06
CA LEU A 238 -12.77 -4.81 0.99
C LEU A 238 -13.27 -6.21 0.62
N ARG A 239 -12.81 -6.77 -0.50
CA ARG A 239 -13.16 -8.13 -0.92
C ARG A 239 -11.99 -9.08 -0.62
N ASN A 240 -12.30 -10.21 -0.01
CA ASN A 240 -11.43 -11.38 0.02
C ASN A 240 -11.79 -12.25 -1.20
N LEU A 241 -10.90 -12.22 -2.20
CA LEU A 241 -11.08 -12.91 -3.48
C LEU A 241 -10.96 -14.43 -3.34
N THR A 242 -10.26 -14.91 -2.31
CA THR A 242 -10.03 -16.34 -2.03
C THR A 242 -11.29 -17.01 -1.48
N THR A 243 -11.96 -16.38 -0.50
CA THR A 243 -13.16 -16.96 0.15
C THR A 243 -14.47 -16.40 -0.36
N LYS A 244 -14.44 -15.42 -1.26
CA LYS A 244 -15.61 -14.67 -1.75
C LYS A 244 -16.40 -14.02 -0.62
N GLU A 245 -15.68 -13.45 0.34
CA GLU A 245 -16.23 -12.67 1.45
C GLU A 245 -15.95 -11.17 1.23
N TYR A 246 -16.77 -10.29 1.79
CA TYR A 246 -16.51 -8.86 1.76
C TYR A 246 -16.84 -8.15 3.08
N VAL A 247 -16.18 -7.02 3.29
CA VAL A 247 -16.42 -6.08 4.40
C VAL A 247 -16.72 -4.71 3.84
N SER A 248 -17.86 -4.13 4.20
CA SER A 248 -18.22 -2.78 3.80
C SER A 248 -17.60 -1.72 4.72
N ALA A 249 -17.12 -0.63 4.13
CA ALA A 249 -16.68 0.57 4.85
C ALA A 249 -17.83 1.27 5.61
N SER A 250 -19.08 1.02 5.21
CA SER A 250 -20.28 1.61 5.80
C SER A 250 -20.75 0.71 6.96
N PHE A 251 -20.00 0.71 8.07
CA PHE A 251 -20.27 -0.14 9.23
C PHE A 251 -21.50 0.31 10.03
N THR A 252 -22.48 -0.58 10.20
CA THR A 252 -23.59 -0.42 11.14
C THR A 252 -23.73 -1.66 12.02
N VAL A 253 -23.59 -1.51 13.34
CA VAL A 253 -23.86 -2.59 14.34
C VAL A 253 -24.98 -2.11 15.26
N GLY A 254 -26.22 -2.51 14.96
CA GLY A 254 -27.41 -2.05 15.71
C GLY A 254 -27.60 -0.53 15.66
N VAL A 255 -27.88 0.09 16.81
CA VAL A 255 -28.08 1.55 16.95
C VAL A 255 -26.74 2.31 17.08
N ILE A 256 -25.64 1.61 17.32
CA ILE A 256 -24.32 2.22 17.52
C ILE A 256 -23.55 2.14 16.21
N ARG A 257 -23.36 3.28 15.54
CA ARG A 257 -22.31 3.39 14.53
C ARG A 257 -20.98 3.11 15.23
N VAL A 258 -20.29 2.03 14.89
CA VAL A 258 -18.88 1.84 15.25
C VAL A 258 -18.11 2.82 14.38
N THR A 259 -18.16 4.12 14.73
CA THR A 259 -17.78 5.28 13.90
C THR A 259 -16.30 5.34 13.52
N LYS A 260 -15.49 4.33 13.83
CA LYS A 260 -14.03 4.37 13.69
C LYS A 260 -13.38 3.08 13.18
N LEU A 261 -14.13 2.09 12.70
CA LEU A 261 -13.51 0.95 12.03
C LEU A 261 -13.17 1.34 10.59
N ARG A 262 -11.91 1.20 10.18
CA ARG A 262 -11.47 1.43 8.80
C ARG A 262 -11.27 0.08 8.11
N LEU A 263 -11.33 0.06 6.77
CA LEU A 263 -11.02 -1.16 6.01
C LEU A 263 -9.61 -1.70 6.29
N VAL A 264 -8.63 -0.81 6.57
CA VAL A 264 -7.28 -1.23 6.98
C VAL A 264 -7.30 -2.00 8.30
N ASP A 265 -8.10 -1.57 9.28
CA ASP A 265 -8.19 -2.24 10.57
C ASP A 265 -8.84 -3.63 10.40
N ALA A 266 -9.91 -3.71 9.60
CA ALA A 266 -10.58 -4.97 9.26
C ALA A 266 -9.64 -5.95 8.56
N LEU A 267 -8.84 -5.47 7.59
CA LEU A 267 -7.89 -6.28 6.86
C LEU A 267 -6.83 -6.85 7.81
N LEU A 268 -6.11 -5.97 8.51
CA LEU A 268 -4.98 -6.36 9.36
C LEU A 268 -5.38 -7.30 10.49
N LEU A 269 -6.61 -7.15 11.01
CA LEU A 269 -7.19 -8.05 12.01
C LEU A 269 -7.35 -9.48 11.47
N LYS A 270 -7.68 -9.63 10.19
CA LYS A 270 -7.98 -10.93 9.56
C LYS A 270 -6.76 -11.55 8.89
N ILE A 271 -5.73 -10.78 8.56
CA ILE A 271 -4.50 -11.29 7.91
C ILE A 271 -3.31 -11.48 8.85
N GLY A 272 -3.49 -11.23 10.15
CA GLY A 272 -2.45 -11.42 11.18
C GLY A 272 -1.95 -12.87 11.24
N TRP A 273 -0.64 -13.06 11.36
CA TRP A 273 -0.02 -14.37 11.46
C TRP A 273 1.23 -14.37 12.35
N THR A 274 1.14 -15.11 13.45
CA THR A 274 2.23 -15.51 14.33
C THR A 274 1.80 -16.69 15.21
N ASP A 275 2.56 -17.78 15.21
CA ASP A 275 2.41 -18.88 16.17
C ASP A 275 3.12 -18.61 17.52
N MET A 276 3.78 -17.46 17.64
CA MET A 276 4.55 -17.02 18.80
C MET A 276 4.16 -15.59 19.15
N PRO A 277 2.89 -15.33 19.57
CA PRO A 277 2.47 -14.00 19.97
C PRO A 277 3.27 -13.52 21.19
N SER A 278 3.53 -12.22 21.26
CA SER A 278 4.03 -11.62 22.48
C SER A 278 2.99 -11.64 23.60
N TRP A 279 3.42 -11.53 24.86
CA TRP A 279 2.50 -11.44 26.00
C TRP A 279 1.47 -10.30 25.86
N SER A 280 1.85 -9.20 25.21
CA SER A 280 0.92 -8.11 24.87
C SER A 280 -0.05 -8.47 23.74
N ASP A 281 0.35 -9.37 22.85
CA ASP A 281 -0.42 -9.80 21.69
C ASP A 281 -1.30 -11.03 21.97
N GLU A 282 -1.06 -11.83 23.01
CA GLU A 282 -1.91 -12.98 23.37
C GLU A 282 -3.38 -12.61 23.59
N ASN A 283 -3.64 -11.36 24.01
CA ASN A 283 -5.00 -10.84 24.20
C ASN A 283 -5.64 -10.34 22.89
N ILE A 284 -4.85 -10.25 21.83
CA ILE A 284 -5.26 -9.79 20.52
C ILE A 284 -5.36 -11.06 19.67
N ASP A 285 -6.58 -11.49 19.35
CA ASP A 285 -6.87 -12.70 18.55
C ASP A 285 -6.48 -12.50 17.06
N ILE A 286 -5.18 -12.24 16.83
CA ILE A 286 -4.52 -11.97 15.55
C ILE A 286 -3.46 -13.02 15.22
N SER A 287 -3.24 -14.00 16.11
CA SER A 287 -2.14 -14.95 15.98
C SER A 287 -2.28 -15.83 14.74
N GLN A 288 -3.48 -16.16 14.28
CA GLN A 288 -3.66 -16.94 13.05
C GLN A 288 -4.97 -16.55 12.38
N GLY A 289 -4.99 -15.35 11.80
CA GLY A 289 -6.17 -14.82 11.15
C GLY A 289 -6.59 -15.67 9.95
N ASP A 290 -7.90 -15.93 9.84
CA ASP A 290 -8.48 -16.79 8.79
C ASP A 290 -8.24 -16.30 7.36
N TRP A 291 -7.78 -15.05 7.19
CA TRP A 291 -7.48 -14.48 5.89
C TRP A 291 -5.98 -14.30 5.62
N ALA A 292 -5.12 -14.80 6.51
CA ALA A 292 -3.67 -14.72 6.31
C ALA A 292 -3.26 -15.46 5.03
N GLY A 293 -2.57 -14.76 4.13
CA GLY A 293 -2.12 -15.30 2.86
C GLY A 293 -3.19 -15.37 1.77
N HIS A 294 -4.36 -14.75 1.97
CA HIS A 294 -5.40 -14.65 0.93
C HIS A 294 -5.15 -13.50 -0.05
N CYS A 295 -5.95 -13.46 -1.12
CA CYS A 295 -5.94 -12.43 -2.16
C CYS A 295 -7.06 -11.42 -1.92
N PHE A 296 -6.79 -10.12 -2.12
CA PHE A 296 -7.77 -9.06 -1.85
C PHE A 296 -7.83 -7.98 -2.93
N ASP A 297 -8.91 -7.23 -2.93
CA ASP A 297 -8.97 -5.88 -3.50
C ASP A 297 -9.94 -4.98 -2.73
N ILE A 298 -9.88 -3.68 -3.00
CA ILE A 298 -10.84 -2.70 -2.51
C ILE A 298 -11.55 -2.11 -3.72
N VAL A 299 -12.87 -2.20 -3.73
CA VAL A 299 -13.74 -1.71 -4.81
C VAL A 299 -14.95 -0.97 -4.25
N THR A 300 -15.70 -0.29 -5.11
CA THR A 300 -16.98 0.30 -4.71
C THR A 300 -18.08 -0.76 -4.68
N LYS A 301 -19.14 -0.54 -3.91
CA LYS A 301 -20.33 -1.41 -3.89
C LYS A 301 -20.96 -1.58 -5.28
N ASP A 302 -20.92 -0.55 -6.11
CA ASP A 302 -21.43 -0.63 -7.49
C ASP A 302 -20.64 -1.66 -8.32
N VAL A 303 -19.31 -1.67 -8.16
CA VAL A 303 -18.44 -2.65 -8.84
C VAL A 303 -18.71 -4.06 -8.33
N LEU A 304 -18.82 -4.24 -7.00
CA LEU A 304 -19.21 -5.51 -6.38
C LEU A 304 -20.54 -6.04 -6.97
N ALA A 305 -21.53 -5.16 -7.13
CA ALA A 305 -22.82 -5.49 -7.71
C ALA A 305 -22.74 -5.88 -9.19
N SER A 306 -21.89 -5.19 -9.96
CA SER A 306 -21.83 -5.34 -11.42
C SER A 306 -20.97 -6.49 -11.94
N GLU A 307 -19.88 -6.86 -11.25
CA GLU A 307 -18.91 -7.83 -11.79
C GLU A 307 -19.39 -9.28 -11.62
N GLU A 308 -19.87 -9.64 -10.43
CA GLU A 308 -20.29 -11.02 -10.11
C GLU A 308 -21.68 -11.07 -9.43
N GLY A 309 -22.29 -9.91 -9.12
CA GLY A 309 -23.53 -9.82 -8.37
C GLY A 309 -23.34 -9.99 -6.86
N PHE A 310 -24.15 -9.30 -6.04
CA PHE A 310 -24.06 -9.39 -4.57
C PHE A 310 -24.23 -10.81 -4.03
N GLU A 311 -25.03 -11.65 -4.70
CA GLU A 311 -25.32 -13.02 -4.28
C GLU A 311 -24.08 -13.94 -4.32
N ALA A 312 -23.07 -13.60 -5.13
CA ALA A 312 -21.81 -14.34 -5.19
C ALA A 312 -20.89 -14.07 -3.98
N TRP A 313 -21.22 -13.06 -3.16
CA TRP A 313 -20.35 -12.59 -2.09
C TRP A 313 -21.03 -12.69 -0.72
N LYS A 314 -20.32 -13.26 0.25
CA LYS A 314 -20.78 -13.31 1.63
C LYS A 314 -20.37 -12.03 2.37
N ASP A 315 -21.36 -11.29 2.87
CA ASP A 315 -21.13 -10.13 3.74
C ASP A 315 -20.70 -10.59 5.14
N VAL A 316 -19.46 -10.26 5.54
CA VAL A 316 -18.93 -10.54 6.88
C VAL A 316 -18.69 -9.25 7.69
N THR A 317 -19.26 -8.13 7.26
CA THR A 317 -19.05 -6.80 7.86
C THR A 317 -19.40 -6.79 9.35
N HIS A 318 -20.52 -7.40 9.73
CA HIS A 318 -20.98 -7.43 11.11
C HIS A 318 -20.04 -8.22 12.02
N ASP A 319 -19.59 -9.41 11.59
CA ASP A 319 -18.73 -10.29 12.37
C ASP A 319 -17.35 -9.66 12.60
N VAL A 320 -16.78 -9.05 11.56
CA VAL A 320 -15.52 -8.32 11.65
C VAL A 320 -15.66 -7.10 12.56
N ALA A 321 -16.78 -6.38 12.48
CA ALA A 321 -17.04 -5.22 13.35
C ALA A 321 -17.17 -5.63 14.82
N LEU A 322 -17.81 -6.76 15.13
CA LEU A 322 -17.88 -7.29 16.49
C LEU A 322 -16.51 -7.68 17.03
N LYS A 323 -15.69 -8.38 16.23
CA LYS A 323 -14.33 -8.77 16.63
C LYS A 323 -13.46 -7.53 16.90
N ALA A 324 -13.52 -6.54 16.02
CA ALA A 324 -12.81 -5.27 16.21
C ALA A 324 -13.31 -4.48 17.43
N GLY A 325 -14.62 -4.45 17.66
CA GLY A 325 -15.23 -3.79 18.83
C GLY A 325 -14.78 -4.40 20.15
N LYS A 326 -14.69 -5.74 20.22
CA LYS A 326 -14.18 -6.46 21.39
C LYS A 326 -12.72 -6.07 21.70
N LEU A 327 -11.85 -6.10 20.68
CA LEU A 327 -10.44 -5.73 20.82
C LEU A 327 -10.25 -4.29 21.31
N ARG A 328 -11.02 -3.35 20.79
CA ARG A 328 -10.99 -1.96 21.28
C ARG A 328 -11.41 -1.87 22.74
N GLY A 329 -12.47 -2.59 23.14
CA GLY A 329 -12.93 -2.61 24.52
C GLY A 329 -11.92 -3.22 25.50
N ASP A 330 -11.16 -4.23 25.06
CA ASP A 330 -10.08 -4.83 25.84
C ASP A 330 -8.91 -3.85 26.01
N HIS A 331 -8.51 -3.16 24.93
CA HIS A 331 -7.43 -2.17 24.98
C HIS A 331 -7.74 -1.01 25.94
N GLN A 332 -8.95 -0.43 25.89
CA GLN A 332 -9.32 0.69 26.75
C GLN A 332 -9.28 0.30 28.24
N ARG A 333 -9.76 -0.90 28.58
CA ARG A 333 -9.76 -1.40 29.96
C ARG A 333 -8.35 -1.66 30.52
N HIS A 334 -7.40 -1.97 29.65
CA HIS A 334 -5.99 -2.09 30.05
C HIS A 334 -5.33 -0.74 30.24
N ALA A 335 -5.64 0.26 29.40
CA ALA A 335 -5.11 1.61 29.54
C ALA A 335 -5.58 2.30 30.84
N ASP A 336 -6.82 2.05 31.28
CA ASP A 336 -7.40 2.68 32.49
C ASP A 336 -6.93 2.03 33.81
N ARG A 337 -6.15 0.94 33.77
CA ARG A 337 -5.67 0.21 34.97
C ARG A 337 -4.27 0.60 35.44
N TRP A 338 -3.60 1.51 34.73
CA TRP A 338 -2.24 1.97 35.01
C TRP A 338 -2.17 3.48 35.12
#